data_AF-A0A0L0SJQ1-F1
#
_entry.id   AF-A0A0L0SJQ1-F1
#
_cell.length_a   1.000
_cell.length_b   1.000
_cell.length_c   1.000
_cell.angle_alpha   90.00
_cell.angle_beta   90.00
_cell.angle_gamma   90.00
#
_symmetry.space_group_name_H-M   'P 1'
#
loop_
_entity.id
_entity.type
_entity.pdbx_description
1 polymer ?
#
loop_
_entity_poly.entity_id
_entity_poly.type
_entity_poly.pdbx_seq_one_letter_code
_entity_poly.pdbx_strand_id
1 'polypeptide(L)'
;MDTPVTLRSDDVRSECAKALRGAVVDDAVGDADAAACVVRIDNDRWSGVPLVLEAHAGDDVGTEIRVLLAAVGGAHDFLRNRRRETSWWSGVVGARRGTRGVPRRA
;
A
#
# COMPACT_ATOMS: atom_id res chain seq x y z
N MET A 1 -14.56 2.52 12.89
CA MET A 1 -15.97 2.66 13.33
C MET A 1 -16.89 2.33 12.18
N ASP A 2 -18.09 1.85 12.47
CA ASP A 2 -19.15 1.73 11.47
C ASP A 2 -19.89 3.05 11.28
N THR A 3 -20.73 3.10 10.25
CA THR A 3 -21.52 4.29 9.94
C THR A 3 -22.52 4.53 11.08
N PRO A 4 -22.45 5.67 11.79
CA PRO A 4 -23.35 5.93 12.90
C PRO A 4 -24.77 6.21 12.39
N VAL A 5 -25.77 5.90 13.23
CA VAL A 5 -27.20 6.12 12.91
C VAL A 5 -27.49 7.60 12.67
N THR A 6 -26.85 8.48 13.46
CA THR A 6 -26.88 9.93 13.26
C THR A 6 -25.50 10.54 13.50
N LEU A 7 -25.33 11.83 13.16
CA LEU A 7 -24.11 12.58 13.44
C LEU A 7 -24.09 13.21 14.84
N ARG A 8 -25.02 12.82 15.72
CA ARG A 8 -24.95 13.21 17.14
C ARG A 8 -23.68 12.62 17.76
N SER A 9 -23.05 13.39 18.62
CA SER A 9 -21.77 13.02 19.23
C SER A 9 -21.83 11.70 20.00
N ASP A 10 -22.98 11.34 20.57
CA ASP A 10 -23.15 10.08 21.31
C ASP A 10 -23.18 8.87 20.37
N ASP A 11 -23.84 8.99 19.22
CA ASP A 11 -23.90 7.93 18.22
C ASP A 11 -22.50 7.70 17.61
N VAL A 12 -21.80 8.78 17.27
CA VAL A 12 -20.41 8.73 16.78
C VAL A 12 -19.49 8.08 17.81
N ARG A 13 -19.56 8.51 19.08
CA ARG A 13 -18.73 7.95 20.17
C ARG A 13 -19.06 6.48 20.43
N SER A 14 -20.33 6.10 20.33
CA SER A 14 -20.76 4.70 20.47
C SER A 14 -20.12 3.79 19.42
N GLU A 15 -20.14 4.21 18.15
CA GLU A 15 -19.51 3.44 17.06
C GLU A 15 -17.97 3.40 17.15
N CYS A 16 -17.33 4.47 17.65
CA CYS A 16 -15.90 4.44 17.99
C CYS A 16 -15.60 3.42 19.11
N ALA A 17 -16.37 3.46 20.20
CA ALA A 17 -16.20 2.55 21.33
C ALA A 17 -16.45 1.09 20.96
N LYS A 18 -17.40 0.81 20.05
CA LYS A 18 -17.60 -0.54 19.50
C LYS A 18 -16.35 -1.04 18.75
N ALA A 19 -15.77 -0.21 17.87
CA ALA A 19 -14.55 -0.60 17.16
C ALA A 19 -13.36 -0.83 18.11
N LEU A 20 -13.18 0.04 19.12
CA LEU A 20 -12.09 -0.09 20.09
C LEU A 20 -12.24 -1.30 21.00
N ARG A 21 -13.47 -1.74 21.32
CA ARG A 21 -13.70 -2.96 22.13
C ARG A 21 -13.20 -4.24 21.46
N GLY A 22 -13.19 -4.27 20.13
CA GLY A 22 -12.63 -5.39 19.35
C GLY A 22 -11.15 -5.22 19.01
N ALA A 23 -10.51 -4.13 19.44
CA ALA A 23 -9.12 -3.87 19.09
C ALA A 23 -8.16 -4.64 20.00
N VAL A 24 -7.22 -5.37 19.39
CA VAL A 24 -6.16 -6.11 20.05
C VAL A 24 -4.82 -5.69 19.44
N VAL A 25 -3.80 -5.55 20.29
CA VAL A 25 -2.42 -5.32 19.84
C VAL A 25 -1.77 -6.68 19.61
N ASP A 26 -1.40 -6.96 18.37
CA ASP A 26 -0.74 -8.21 17.97
C ASP A 26 0.76 -8.17 18.22
N ASP A 27 1.37 -7.04 17.86
CA ASP A 27 2.82 -6.83 17.97
C ASP A 27 3.08 -5.36 18.27
N ALA A 28 4.12 -5.10 19.04
CA ALA A 28 4.54 -3.75 19.41
C ALA A 28 6.04 -3.73 19.66
N VAL A 29 6.69 -2.73 19.08
CA VAL A 29 8.11 -2.45 19.26
C VAL A 29 8.28 -0.96 19.48
N GLY A 30 9.19 -0.57 20.35
CA GLY A 30 9.51 0.84 20.50
C GLY A 30 10.56 1.13 21.55
N ASP A 31 11.06 2.35 21.48
CA ASP A 31 11.95 2.99 22.43
C ASP A 31 11.47 4.44 22.71
N ALA A 32 12.36 5.29 23.20
CA ALA A 32 12.03 6.67 23.54
C ALA A 32 11.77 7.56 22.31
N ASP A 33 12.35 7.22 21.16
CA ASP A 33 12.36 8.05 19.95
C ASP A 33 11.43 7.50 18.86
N ALA A 34 11.12 6.20 18.88
CA ALA A 34 10.22 5.59 17.91
C ALA A 34 9.41 4.45 18.50
N ALA A 35 8.15 4.32 18.08
CA ALA A 35 7.29 3.19 18.41
C ALA A 35 6.44 2.78 17.21
N ALA A 36 6.24 1.49 17.03
CA ALA A 36 5.34 0.91 16.05
C ALA A 36 4.51 -0.21 16.69
N CYS A 37 3.24 -0.30 16.33
CA CYS A 37 2.42 -1.44 16.73
C CYS A 37 1.46 -1.87 15.62
N VAL A 38 1.15 -3.16 15.62
CA VAL A 38 0.14 -3.77 14.76
C VAL A 38 -1.10 -4.01 15.60
N VAL A 39 -2.20 -3.37 15.21
CA VAL A 39 -3.51 -3.53 15.84
C VAL A 39 -4.42 -4.29 14.89
N ARG A 40 -5.10 -5.30 15.41
CA ARG A 40 -6.22 -5.96 14.74
C ARG A 40 -7.53 -5.57 15.38
N ILE A 41 -8.55 -5.37 14.57
CA ILE A 41 -9.90 -5.13 15.06
C ILE A 41 -10.75 -6.33 14.68
N ASP A 42 -11.17 -7.10 15.68
CA ASP A 42 -12.00 -8.29 15.50
C ASP A 42 -13.47 -7.90 15.32
N ASN A 43 -13.85 -7.64 14.07
CA ASN A 43 -15.24 -7.50 13.64
C ASN A 43 -15.37 -7.88 12.15
N ASP A 44 -16.60 -8.05 11.68
CA ASP A 44 -16.89 -8.47 10.31
C ASP A 44 -16.25 -7.58 9.24
N ARG A 45 -16.07 -6.29 9.53
CA ARG A 45 -15.58 -5.31 8.56
C ARG A 45 -14.05 -5.29 8.45
N TRP A 46 -13.34 -5.50 9.55
CA TRP A 46 -11.89 -5.33 9.64
C TRP A 46 -11.14 -6.64 9.92
N SER A 47 -11.85 -7.76 10.04
CA SER A 47 -11.25 -9.07 10.24
C SER A 47 -10.21 -9.38 9.15
N GLY A 48 -8.99 -9.72 9.59
CA GLY A 48 -7.86 -10.01 8.70
C GLY A 48 -7.09 -8.79 8.19
N VAL A 49 -7.52 -7.56 8.47
CA VAL A 49 -6.83 -6.34 8.05
C VAL A 49 -5.97 -5.79 9.20
N PRO A 50 -4.63 -5.74 9.06
CA PRO A 50 -3.77 -5.14 10.07
C PRO A 50 -3.82 -3.61 9.98
N LEU A 51 -3.93 -2.94 11.13
CA LEU A 51 -3.70 -1.51 11.27
C LEU A 51 -2.29 -1.31 11.82
N VAL A 52 -1.43 -0.66 11.04
CA VAL A 52 -0.07 -0.32 11.47
C VAL A 52 -0.09 1.11 11.99
N LEU A 53 0.33 1.30 13.24
CA LEU A 53 0.47 2.59 13.90
C LEU A 53 1.95 2.83 14.14
N GLU A 54 2.49 3.91 13.57
CA GLU A 54 3.89 4.30 13.69
C GLU A 54 3.95 5.72 14.28
N ALA A 55 4.87 5.92 15.21
CA ALA A 55 5.15 7.21 15.81
C ALA A 55 6.67 7.39 15.93
N HIS A 56 7.16 8.57 15.55
CA HIS A 56 8.57 8.92 15.59
C HIS A 56 8.72 10.33 16.17
N ALA A 57 9.73 10.52 17.02
CA ALA A 57 10.23 11.82 17.42
C ALA A 57 11.24 12.32 16.38
N GLY A 58 11.16 13.61 16.03
CA GLY A 58 12.05 14.23 15.05
C GLY A 58 11.67 15.67 14.76
N ASP A 59 12.43 16.30 13.88
CA ASP A 59 12.25 17.71 13.52
C ASP A 59 11.02 17.93 12.61
N ASP A 60 10.62 16.90 11.86
CA ASP A 60 9.47 16.94 10.97
C ASP A 60 8.18 16.56 11.71
N VAL A 61 7.23 17.51 11.76
CA VAL A 61 5.92 17.27 12.38
C VAL A 61 4.90 16.92 11.30
N GLY A 62 4.39 15.68 11.34
CA GLY A 62 3.36 15.22 10.43
C GLY A 62 2.49 14.12 11.03
N THR A 63 1.21 14.14 10.69
CA THR A 63 0.29 13.02 10.93
C THR A 63 -0.31 12.62 9.60
N GLU A 64 -0.20 11.33 9.26
CA GLU A 64 -0.71 10.79 8.01
C GLU A 64 -1.52 9.52 8.27
N ILE A 65 -2.60 9.36 7.50
CA ILE A 65 -3.37 8.11 7.42
C ILE A 65 -3.25 7.59 5.99
N ARG A 66 -2.68 6.39 5.84
CA ARG A 66 -2.58 5.69 4.56
C ARG A 66 -3.50 4.48 4.53
N VAL A 67 -4.25 4.32 3.44
CA VAL A 67 -5.11 3.14 3.20
C VAL A 67 -4.58 2.39 1.99
N LEU A 68 -4.05 1.18 2.23
CA LEU A 68 -3.57 0.30 1.17
C LEU A 68 -4.72 -0.62 0.73
N LEU A 69 -5.06 -0.54 -0.55
CA LEU A 69 -6.07 -1.40 -1.15
C LEU A 69 -5.44 -2.72 -1.61
N ALA A 70 -6.17 -3.82 -1.45
CA ALA A 70 -5.78 -5.11 -2.00
C ALA A 70 -5.62 -5.01 -3.52
N ALA A 71 -4.67 -5.77 -4.06
CA ALA A 71 -4.54 -5.91 -5.51
C ALA A 71 -5.83 -6.47 -6.11
N VAL A 72 -6.15 -6.02 -7.33
CA VAL A 72 -7.33 -6.51 -8.06
C VAL A 72 -7.20 -8.02 -8.29
N GLY A 73 -8.23 -8.78 -7.91
CA GLY A 73 -8.28 -10.23 -8.12
C GLY A 73 -8.04 -10.59 -9.60
N GLY A 74 -7.13 -11.52 -9.86
CA GLY A 74 -6.74 -11.94 -11.21
C GLY A 74 -5.66 -11.07 -11.88
N ALA A 75 -5.19 -9.99 -11.26
CA ALA A 75 -4.10 -9.17 -11.80
C ALA A 75 -2.77 -9.95 -11.92
N HIS A 76 -2.54 -10.91 -11.01
CA HIS A 76 -1.39 -11.81 -11.10
C HIS A 76 -1.43 -12.69 -12.36
N ASP A 77 -2.61 -13.17 -12.77
CA ASP A 77 -2.76 -13.98 -13.99
C ASP A 77 -2.71 -13.11 -15.26
N PHE A 78 -3.27 -11.90 -15.21
CA PHE A 78 -3.22 -10.94 -16.32
C PHE A 78 -1.78 -10.47 -16.62
N LEU A 79 -1.02 -10.08 -15.60
CA LEU A 79 0.38 -9.63 -15.75
C LEU A 79 1.33 -10.80 -16.10
N ARG A 80 1.04 -12.01 -15.62
CA ARG A 80 1.78 -13.22 -15.99
C ARG A 80 1.52 -13.66 -17.43
N ASN A 81 0.30 -13.53 -17.95
CA ASN A 81 -0.02 -13.84 -19.34
C ASN A 81 0.56 -12.82 -20.34
N ARG A 82 0.63 -11.53 -19.99
CA ARG A 82 1.30 -10.54 -20.86
C ARG A 82 2.80 -10.77 -21.06
N ARG A 83 3.51 -11.39 -20.10
CA ARG A 83 4.92 -11.79 -20.31
C ARG A 83 5.10 -12.86 -21.39
N ARG A 84 4.05 -13.63 -21.71
CA ARG A 84 4.08 -14.61 -22.80
C ARG A 84 3.80 -13.99 -24.18
N GLU A 85 3.06 -12.88 -24.24
CA GLU A 85 2.80 -12.17 -25.50
C GLU A 85 3.94 -11.24 -25.95
N THR A 86 4.83 -10.82 -25.04
CA THR A 86 5.98 -9.98 -25.42
C THR A 86 7.12 -10.74 -26.10
N SER A 87 7.01 -12.04 -26.37
CA SER A 87 8.02 -12.79 -27.17
C SER A 87 7.94 -12.52 -28.68
N TRP A 88 6.99 -11.70 -29.15
CA TRP A 88 6.88 -11.31 -30.57
C TRP A 88 7.60 -9.99 -30.92
N TRP A 89 8.19 -9.27 -29.96
CA TRP A 89 8.90 -8.00 -30.20
C TRP A 89 10.43 -8.12 -30.33
N SER A 90 10.98 -9.30 -30.64
CA SER A 90 12.40 -9.43 -31.05
C SER A 90 12.61 -9.36 -32.57
N GLY A 91 11.58 -9.13 -33.37
CA GLY A 91 11.67 -9.07 -34.84
C GLY A 91 11.83 -7.67 -35.46
N VAL A 92 11.74 -6.58 -34.68
CA VAL A 92 11.70 -5.19 -35.22
C VAL A 92 12.80 -4.30 -34.62
N VAL A 93 14.00 -4.83 -34.42
CA VAL A 93 15.23 -4.00 -34.34
C VAL A 93 16.33 -4.72 -35.10
N GLY A 94 16.20 -4.73 -36.42
CA GLY A 94 17.13 -5.45 -37.29
C GLY A 94 17.01 -5.08 -38.76
N ALA A 95 16.89 -3.79 -39.10
CA ALA A 95 17.20 -3.30 -40.45
C ALA A 95 17.11 -1.76 -40.56
N ARG A 96 18.17 -1.03 -40.21
CA ARG A 96 18.54 0.15 -41.01
C ARG A 96 20.04 0.14 -41.30
N ARG A 97 20.30 -0.10 -42.59
CA ARG A 97 21.54 -0.08 -43.33
C ARG A 97 22.45 1.09 -42.94
N GLY A 98 23.75 0.82 -42.93
CA GLY A 98 24.77 1.86 -42.92
C GLY A 98 24.84 2.65 -44.22
N THR A 99 25.41 3.85 -44.13
CA THR A 99 26.15 4.54 -45.19
C THR A 99 27.04 5.62 -44.56
N ARG A 100 28.35 5.53 -44.86
CA ARG A 100 29.35 6.63 -45.06
C ARG A 100 29.45 7.68 -43.93
N GLY A 101 30.53 7.81 -43.16
CA GLY A 101 31.94 7.92 -43.55
C GLY A 101 32.33 9.39 -43.72
N VAL A 102 33.27 9.92 -42.92
CA VAL A 102 34.32 10.93 -43.21
C VAL A 102 35.20 11.13 -41.94
N PRO A 103 36.53 11.36 -42.07
CA PRO A 103 37.54 10.92 -41.10
C PRO A 103 38.10 12.05 -40.22
N ARG A 104 38.85 11.70 -39.17
CA ARG A 104 39.91 12.56 -38.63
C ARG A 104 41.21 11.76 -38.50
N ARG A 105 42.18 12.14 -39.34
CA ARG A 105 43.60 11.79 -39.18
C ARG A 105 44.17 12.48 -37.93
N ALA A 106 45.23 11.88 -37.42
CA ALA A 106 46.27 12.49 -36.61
C ALA A 106 46.88 13.74 -37.27
#